data_AF-A0A0J7KVM4-F1
#
_entry.id   AF-A0A0J7KVM4-F1
#
_cell.length_a   1.000
_cell.length_b   1.000
_cell.length_c   1.000
_cell.angle_alpha   90.00
_cell.angle_beta   90.00
_cell.angle_gamma   90.00
#
_symmetry.space_group_name_H-M   'P 1'
#
loop_
_entity.id
_entity.type
_entity.pdbx_description
1 polymer ?
#
loop_
_entity_poly.entity_id
_entity_poly.type
_entity_poly.pdbx_seq_one_letter_code
_entity_poly.pdbx_strand_id
1 'polypeptide(L)'
;MLHLGKLLPKTLLNVVLALTFILFFCEYLIYYVVLIQCQWPALNPQKEDLALHADATDNPVKAMFIADTHLLGPREGHWFDKLRREWQMYRVFQTMMTIHRPEVVFVLGDVFDEGQWCSSTEFENYIRRFHSLFHVPKDTRLYVVAGNHDMGFHYGTVKI
;
A
#
# COMPACT_ATOMS: atom_id res chain seq x y z
N MET A 1 20.53 -50.31 4.85
CA MET A 1 19.44 -49.53 5.49
C MET A 1 19.88 -48.22 6.17
N LEU A 2 21.17 -47.99 6.51
CA LEU A 2 21.59 -46.75 7.21
C LEU A 2 21.69 -45.47 6.37
N HIS A 3 21.76 -45.54 5.03
CA HIS A 3 21.85 -44.34 4.18
C HIS A 3 20.49 -43.67 3.91
N LEU A 4 19.39 -44.42 3.90
CA LEU A 4 18.06 -43.89 3.62
C LEU A 4 17.56 -42.96 4.76
N GLY A 5 17.87 -43.31 6.01
CA GLY A 5 17.50 -42.51 7.19
C GLY A 5 18.28 -41.20 7.36
N LYS A 6 19.46 -41.04 6.73
CA LYS A 6 20.21 -39.77 6.70
C LYS A 6 19.84 -38.88 5.52
N LEU A 7 19.25 -39.44 4.46
CA LEU A 7 18.80 -38.71 3.28
C LEU A 7 17.47 -38.00 3.53
N LEU A 8 16.52 -38.66 4.22
CA LEU A 8 15.23 -38.10 4.62
C LEU A 8 15.33 -36.76 5.39
N PRO A 9 16.16 -36.62 6.44
CA PRO A 9 16.30 -35.37 7.18
C PRO A 9 17.00 -34.27 6.36
N LYS A 10 17.92 -34.61 5.46
CA LYS A 10 18.54 -33.65 4.54
C LYS A 10 17.52 -33.12 3.52
N THR A 11 16.72 -34.01 2.93
CA THR A 11 15.65 -33.62 2.00
C THR A 11 14.60 -32.78 2.71
N LEU A 12 14.18 -33.17 3.91
CA LEU A 12 13.23 -32.38 4.72
C LEU A 12 13.79 -30.99 5.05
N LEU A 13 15.06 -30.90 5.46
CA LEU A 13 15.73 -29.63 5.69
C LEU A 13 15.73 -28.75 4.43
N ASN A 14 16.09 -29.31 3.28
CA ASN A 14 16.09 -28.58 2.01
C ASN A 14 14.69 -28.08 1.62
N VAL A 15 13.65 -28.90 1.84
CA VAL A 15 12.26 -28.50 1.59
C VAL A 15 11.85 -27.35 2.51
N VAL A 16 12.16 -27.45 3.82
CA VAL A 16 11.88 -26.37 4.77
C VAL A 16 12.61 -25.09 4.36
N LEU A 17 13.90 -25.17 4.03
CA LEU A 17 14.67 -24.01 3.58
C LEU A 17 14.10 -23.39 2.30
N ALA A 18 13.71 -24.22 1.32
CA ALA A 18 13.09 -23.75 0.09
C ALA A 18 11.75 -23.07 0.34
N LEU A 19 10.89 -23.66 1.18
CA LEU A 19 9.59 -23.07 1.55
C LEU A 19 9.78 -21.75 2.32
N THR A 20 10.71 -21.69 3.27
CA THR A 20 11.05 -20.46 3.99
C THR A 20 11.57 -19.38 3.04
N PHE A 21 12.45 -19.75 2.09
CA PHE A 21 12.94 -18.80 1.09
C PHE A 21 11.83 -18.29 0.18
N ILE A 22 10.96 -19.17 -0.32
CA ILE A 22 9.81 -18.79 -1.15
C ILE A 22 8.89 -17.83 -0.39
N LEU A 23 8.54 -18.15 0.86
CA LEU A 23 7.71 -17.28 1.68
C LEU A 23 8.39 -15.93 1.92
N PHE A 24 9.67 -15.91 2.29
CA PHE A 24 10.41 -14.66 2.47
C PHE A 24 10.48 -13.84 1.18
N PHE A 25 10.72 -14.50 0.04
CA PHE A 25 10.79 -13.83 -1.25
C PHE A 25 9.45 -13.19 -1.63
N CYS A 26 8.38 -13.97 -1.61
CA CYS A 26 7.03 -13.54 -2.03
C CYS A 26 6.38 -12.55 -1.06
N GLU A 27 6.64 -12.69 0.24
CA GLU A 27 5.98 -11.87 1.26
C GLU A 27 6.78 -10.62 1.65
N TYR A 28 8.07 -10.57 1.32
CA TYR A 28 8.93 -9.46 1.74
C TYR A 28 9.83 -8.93 0.61
N LEU A 29 10.66 -9.78 -0.01
CA LEU A 29 11.75 -9.30 -0.87
C LEU A 29 11.27 -8.78 -2.23
N ILE A 30 10.25 -9.40 -2.82
CA ILE A 30 9.76 -9.08 -4.17
C ILE A 30 9.41 -7.60 -4.34
N TYR A 31 8.83 -6.97 -3.31
CA TYR A 31 8.44 -5.55 -3.35
C TYR A 31 9.65 -4.63 -3.50
N TYR A 32 10.76 -4.94 -2.83
CA TYR A 32 12.00 -4.16 -2.98
C TYR A 32 12.61 -4.37 -4.36
N VAL A 33 12.65 -5.61 -4.85
CA VAL A 33 13.20 -5.93 -6.17
C VAL A 33 12.47 -5.14 -7.25
N VAL A 34 11.13 -5.11 -7.21
CA VAL A 34 10.33 -4.38 -8.19
C VAL A 34 10.49 -2.87 -8.03
N LEU A 35 10.33 -2.34 -6.80
CA LEU A 35 10.30 -0.89 -6.58
C LEU A 35 11.66 -0.21 -6.77
N ILE A 36 12.79 -0.88 -6.51
CA ILE A 36 14.14 -0.31 -6.76
C ILE A 36 14.38 -0.04 -8.26
N GLN A 37 13.68 -0.74 -9.15
CA GLN A 37 13.80 -0.54 -10.60
C GLN A 37 13.04 0.70 -11.09
N CYS A 38 12.17 1.29 -10.26
CA CYS A 38 11.42 2.49 -10.62
C CYS A 38 12.25 3.76 -10.40
N GLN A 39 11.96 4.80 -11.17
CA GLN A 39 12.54 6.14 -11.00
C GLN A 39 11.45 7.19 -11.07
N TRP A 40 11.69 8.34 -10.44
CA TRP A 40 10.83 9.50 -10.58
C TRP A 40 10.86 10.02 -12.03
N PRO A 41 9.72 10.51 -12.56
CA PRO A 41 9.66 11.04 -13.91
C PRO A 41 10.54 12.28 -14.04
N ALA A 42 11.33 12.36 -15.12
CA ALA A 42 12.13 13.53 -15.41
C ALA A 42 11.22 14.69 -15.85
N LEU A 43 11.32 15.83 -15.16
CA LEU A 43 10.62 17.04 -15.55
C LEU A 43 11.27 17.65 -16.79
N ASN A 44 10.42 18.14 -17.69
CA ASN A 44 10.85 18.76 -18.94
C ASN A 44 10.84 20.29 -18.74
N PRO A 45 12.01 20.96 -18.77
CA PRO A 45 12.09 22.41 -18.55
C PRO A 45 11.30 23.23 -19.59
N GLN A 46 11.10 22.70 -20.79
CA GLN A 46 10.34 23.38 -21.84
C GLN A 46 8.82 23.38 -21.59
N LYS A 47 8.32 22.56 -20.64
CA LYS A 47 6.91 22.53 -20.23
C LYS A 47 6.66 23.27 -18.91
N GLU A 48 7.67 23.94 -18.38
CA GLU A 48 7.54 24.72 -17.16
C GLU A 48 6.60 25.91 -17.40
N ASP A 49 5.72 26.15 -16.44
CA ASP A 49 4.82 27.30 -16.49
C ASP A 49 5.63 28.58 -16.31
N LEU A 50 5.68 29.40 -17.36
CA LEU A 50 6.42 30.67 -17.39
C LEU A 50 5.92 31.68 -16.34
N ALA A 51 4.72 31.48 -15.79
CA ALA A 51 4.18 32.28 -14.68
C ALA A 51 4.78 31.92 -13.32
N LEU A 52 5.43 30.75 -13.20
CA LEU A 52 6.11 30.32 -11.98
C LEU A 52 7.57 30.76 -12.05
N HIS A 53 7.98 31.65 -11.16
CA HIS A 53 9.39 31.96 -10.94
C HIS A 53 10.04 30.81 -10.16
N ALA A 54 10.38 29.72 -10.83
CA ALA A 54 11.19 28.68 -10.23
C ALA A 54 12.66 29.14 -10.20
N ASP A 55 13.24 29.21 -9.00
CA ASP A 55 14.67 29.42 -8.89
C ASP A 55 15.40 28.14 -9.36
N ALA A 56 16.55 28.29 -10.00
CA ALA A 56 17.34 27.14 -10.49
C ALA A 56 17.80 26.17 -9.38
N THR A 57 17.60 26.54 -8.11
CA THR A 57 17.90 25.74 -6.91
C THR A 57 16.71 24.94 -6.38
N ASP A 58 15.51 25.13 -6.93
CA ASP A 58 14.32 24.44 -6.45
C ASP A 58 14.34 22.96 -6.86
N ASN A 59 14.20 22.09 -5.86
CA ASN A 59 14.09 20.66 -6.11
C ASN A 59 12.63 20.30 -6.43
N PRO A 60 12.39 19.42 -7.41
CA PRO A 60 11.04 19.01 -7.75
C PRO A 60 10.41 18.22 -6.59
N VAL A 61 9.14 18.51 -6.33
CA VAL A 61 8.33 17.76 -5.36
C VAL A 61 7.96 16.42 -5.97
N LYS A 62 8.24 15.33 -5.25
CA LYS A 62 7.84 13.99 -5.63
C LYS A 62 6.49 13.68 -5.02
N ALA A 63 5.48 13.71 -5.87
CA ALA A 63 4.11 13.38 -5.53
C ALA A 63 3.79 11.94 -5.93
N MET A 64 3.32 11.15 -4.98
CA MET A 64 2.75 9.82 -5.24
C MET A 64 1.22 9.92 -5.26
N PHE A 65 0.61 9.18 -6.19
CA PHE A 65 -0.84 9.06 -6.30
C PHE A 65 -1.23 7.60 -6.19
N ILE A 66 -2.23 7.29 -5.37
CA ILE A 66 -2.90 5.99 -5.29
C ILE A 66 -4.41 6.20 -5.27
N ALA A 67 -5.17 5.19 -5.64
CA ALA A 67 -6.63 5.22 -5.70
C ALA A 67 -7.19 3.82 -5.47
N ASP A 68 -8.50 3.73 -5.21
CA ASP A 68 -9.27 2.48 -5.24
C ASP A 68 -8.65 1.37 -4.37
N THR A 69 -8.23 1.73 -3.15
CA THR A 69 -7.64 0.73 -2.23
C THR A 69 -8.68 -0.22 -1.66
N HIS A 70 -9.95 0.19 -1.63
CA HIS A 70 -11.10 -0.62 -1.27
C HIS A 70 -10.96 -1.43 0.03
N LEU A 71 -10.34 -0.96 1.13
CA LEU A 71 -10.13 -1.79 2.35
C LEU A 71 -11.38 -2.61 2.70
N LEU A 72 -11.22 -3.94 2.79
CA LEU A 72 -12.34 -4.87 2.95
C LEU A 72 -13.06 -4.63 4.28
N GLY A 73 -14.38 -4.75 4.19
CA GLY A 73 -15.28 -4.66 5.32
C GLY A 73 -15.63 -5.99 5.94
N PRO A 74 -16.35 -5.92 7.08
CA PRO A 74 -16.76 -7.11 7.81
C PRO A 74 -17.94 -7.84 7.17
N ARG A 75 -18.64 -7.26 6.17
CA ARG A 75 -19.90 -7.82 5.66
C ARG A 75 -19.67 -8.77 4.48
N GLU A 76 -19.09 -8.27 3.40
CA GLU A 76 -18.89 -9.01 2.14
C GLU A 76 -17.46 -9.54 2.01
N GLY A 77 -16.55 -9.06 2.87
CA GLY A 77 -15.13 -9.43 2.81
C GLY A 77 -14.78 -10.78 3.44
N HIS A 78 -14.16 -11.67 2.67
CA HIS A 78 -13.58 -12.90 3.23
C HIS A 78 -12.31 -12.59 4.04
N TRP A 79 -12.21 -13.15 5.26
CA TRP A 79 -11.13 -12.83 6.20
C TRP A 79 -9.72 -13.12 5.65
N PHE A 80 -9.55 -14.18 4.85
CA PHE A 80 -8.26 -14.54 4.29
C PHE A 80 -7.85 -13.59 3.15
N ASP A 81 -8.83 -13.16 2.34
CA ASP A 81 -8.58 -12.17 1.29
C ASP A 81 -8.18 -10.84 1.94
N LYS A 82 -8.91 -10.43 2.97
CA LYS A 82 -8.56 -9.27 3.79
C LYS A 82 -7.14 -9.33 4.33
N LEU A 83 -6.78 -10.43 4.98
CA LEU A 83 -5.42 -10.62 5.53
C LEU A 83 -4.37 -10.50 4.42
N ARG A 84 -4.58 -11.20 3.31
CA ARG A 84 -3.61 -11.25 2.21
C ARG A 84 -3.48 -9.88 1.53
N ARG A 85 -4.60 -9.27 1.14
CA ARG A 85 -4.65 -8.04 0.37
C ARG A 85 -4.11 -6.86 1.17
N GLU A 86 -4.51 -6.72 2.43
CA GLU A 86 -4.01 -5.64 3.29
C GLU A 86 -2.53 -5.82 3.61
N TRP A 87 -2.06 -7.07 3.78
CA TRP A 87 -0.63 -7.32 3.90
C TRP A 87 0.14 -6.84 2.67
N GLN A 88 -0.33 -7.15 1.46
CA GLN A 88 0.32 -6.69 0.23
C GLN A 88 0.30 -5.16 0.11
N MET A 89 -0.84 -4.52 0.42
CA MET A 89 -0.95 -3.05 0.44
C MET A 89 0.05 -2.42 1.41
N TYR A 90 0.12 -2.91 2.65
CA TYR A 90 1.07 -2.46 3.65
C TYR A 90 2.52 -2.64 3.16
N ARG A 91 2.86 -3.83 2.68
CA ARG A 91 4.22 -4.14 2.22
C ARG A 91 4.63 -3.25 1.07
N VAL A 92 3.80 -3.12 0.03
CA VAL A 92 4.08 -2.24 -1.13
C VAL A 92 4.24 -0.79 -0.67
N PHE A 93 3.29 -0.28 0.10
CA PHE A 93 3.29 1.13 0.49
C PHE A 93 4.48 1.48 1.37
N GLN A 94 4.76 0.69 2.41
CA GLN A 94 5.90 0.95 3.29
C GLN A 94 7.25 0.78 2.56
N THR A 95 7.36 -0.19 1.64
CA THR A 95 8.56 -0.33 0.82
C THR A 95 8.75 0.87 -0.12
N MET A 96 7.67 1.40 -0.71
CA MET A 96 7.71 2.62 -1.51
C MET A 96 8.17 3.81 -0.65
N MET A 97 7.58 4.01 0.53
CA MET A 97 7.96 5.08 1.46
C MET A 97 9.43 5.02 1.85
N THR A 98 9.97 3.80 1.99
CA THR A 98 11.37 3.57 2.35
C THR A 98 12.33 3.93 1.21
N ILE A 99 12.04 3.49 -0.01
CA ILE A 99 12.97 3.60 -1.14
C ILE A 99 12.86 4.95 -1.82
N HIS A 100 11.63 5.37 -2.15
CA HIS A 100 11.39 6.51 -3.03
C HIS A 100 11.14 7.82 -2.29
N ARG A 101 10.75 7.74 -1.02
CA ARG A 101 10.59 8.88 -0.10
C ARG A 101 9.86 10.08 -0.72
N PRO A 102 8.59 9.94 -1.13
CA PRO A 102 7.82 11.08 -1.64
C PRO A 102 7.56 12.11 -0.53
N GLU A 103 7.52 13.37 -0.90
CA GLU A 103 7.16 14.47 -0.01
C GLU A 103 5.64 14.58 0.16
N VAL A 104 4.85 14.10 -0.81
CA VAL A 104 3.40 14.10 -0.75
C VAL A 104 2.78 12.84 -1.35
N VAL A 105 1.72 12.35 -0.71
CA VAL A 105 0.91 11.22 -1.16
C VAL A 105 -0.55 11.67 -1.26
N PHE A 106 -1.17 11.44 -2.41
CA PHE A 106 -2.59 11.63 -2.65
C PHE A 106 -3.30 10.27 -2.78
N VAL A 107 -4.37 10.09 -2.03
CA VAL A 107 -5.28 8.94 -2.13
C VAL A 107 -6.60 9.41 -2.74
N LEU A 108 -6.90 8.92 -3.94
CA LEU A 108 -7.97 9.44 -4.80
C LEU A 108 -9.23 8.57 -4.72
N GLY A 109 -9.90 8.56 -3.57
CA GLY A 109 -11.20 7.93 -3.41
C GLY A 109 -11.21 6.41 -3.31
N ASP A 110 -12.41 5.88 -3.04
CA ASP A 110 -12.74 4.49 -2.82
C ASP A 110 -11.70 3.78 -1.94
N VAL A 111 -11.46 4.43 -0.81
CA VAL A 111 -10.53 3.97 0.21
C VAL A 111 -11.08 2.72 0.87
N PHE A 112 -12.38 2.67 1.18
CA PHE A 112 -13.10 1.60 1.86
C PHE A 112 -14.09 0.94 0.90
N ASP A 113 -14.33 -0.36 1.07
CA ASP A 113 -15.28 -1.09 0.21
C ASP A 113 -16.74 -0.93 0.65
N GLU A 114 -16.94 -0.80 1.97
CA GLU A 114 -18.24 -0.81 2.64
C GLU A 114 -18.43 0.41 3.55
N GLY A 115 -17.62 1.47 3.40
CA GLY A 115 -17.67 2.64 4.27
C GLY A 115 -19.08 3.25 4.35
N GLN A 116 -19.78 3.27 3.21
CA GLN A 116 -21.17 3.71 3.09
C GLN A 116 -22.19 2.94 3.95
N TRP A 117 -21.85 1.74 4.42
CA TRP A 117 -22.73 0.87 5.23
C TRP A 117 -22.22 0.68 6.67
N CYS A 118 -21.19 1.42 7.07
CA CYS A 118 -20.64 1.35 8.42
C CYS A 118 -21.43 2.18 9.42
N SER A 119 -21.54 1.65 10.64
CA SER A 119 -21.79 2.47 11.83
C SER A 119 -20.59 3.38 12.13
N SER A 120 -20.79 4.43 12.93
CA SER A 120 -19.72 5.37 13.31
C SER A 120 -18.50 4.66 13.91
N THR A 121 -18.72 3.65 14.77
CA THR A 121 -17.65 2.86 15.39
C THR A 121 -16.89 2.00 14.36
N GLU A 122 -17.58 1.41 13.39
CA GLU A 122 -16.93 0.65 12.31
C GLU A 122 -16.12 1.56 11.40
N PHE A 123 -16.64 2.76 11.12
CA PHE A 123 -15.96 3.77 10.33
C PHE A 123 -14.68 4.27 11.01
N GLU A 124 -14.71 4.51 12.33
CA GLU A 124 -13.50 4.83 13.10
C GLU A 124 -12.45 3.71 13.06
N ASN A 125 -12.88 2.44 13.11
CA ASN A 125 -11.99 1.30 12.94
C ASN A 125 -11.37 1.27 11.53
N TYR A 126 -12.13 1.62 10.50
CA TYR A 126 -11.63 1.75 9.13
C TYR A 126 -10.58 2.85 9.01
N ILE A 127 -10.84 4.03 9.57
CA ILE A 127 -9.88 5.14 9.59
C ILE A 127 -8.58 4.72 10.28
N ARG A 128 -8.67 4.10 11.46
CA ARG A 128 -7.49 3.60 12.19
C ARG A 128 -6.70 2.58 11.38
N ARG A 129 -7.38 1.64 10.71
CA ARG A 129 -6.74 0.66 9.84
C ARG A 129 -6.06 1.31 8.64
N PHE A 130 -6.73 2.24 7.97
CA PHE A 130 -6.15 2.99 6.87
C PHE A 130 -4.85 3.68 7.27
N HIS A 131 -4.83 4.43 8.37
CA HIS A 131 -3.61 5.08 8.86
C HIS A 131 -2.52 4.10 9.30
N SER A 132 -2.88 2.89 9.73
CA SER A 132 -1.91 1.84 10.02
C SER A 132 -1.29 1.24 8.76
N LEU A 133 -2.07 1.02 7.71
CA LEU A 133 -1.58 0.44 6.45
C LEU A 133 -0.77 1.46 5.64
N PHE A 134 -1.32 2.68 5.53
CA PHE A 134 -0.78 3.80 4.76
C PHE A 134 -0.05 4.81 5.65
N HIS A 135 0.75 4.31 6.60
CA HIS A 135 1.54 5.15 7.48
C HIS A 135 2.60 5.92 6.69
N VAL A 136 2.65 7.24 6.88
CA VAL A 136 3.67 8.13 6.30
C VAL A 136 4.53 8.75 7.42
N PRO A 137 5.83 9.00 7.17
CA PRO A 137 6.69 9.69 8.14
C PRO A 137 6.30 11.18 8.23
N LYS A 138 6.80 11.87 9.26
CA LYS A 138 6.40 13.26 9.59
C LYS A 138 6.71 14.27 8.49
N ASP A 139 7.71 13.99 7.66
CA ASP A 139 8.15 14.81 6.53
C ASP A 139 7.30 14.60 5.26
N THR A 140 6.45 13.58 5.22
CA THR A 140 5.54 13.31 4.10
C THR A 140 4.12 13.75 4.44
N ARG A 141 3.47 14.47 3.53
CA ARG A 141 2.05 14.84 3.66
C ARG A 141 1.15 13.80 3.01
N LEU A 142 0.07 13.42 3.67
CA LEU A 142 -0.96 12.51 3.14
C LEU A 142 -2.27 13.28 2.97
N TYR A 143 -2.80 13.30 1.75
CA TYR A 143 -4.11 13.84 1.43
C TYR A 143 -5.02 12.74 0.91
N VAL A 144 -6.26 12.71 1.40
CA VAL A 144 -7.24 11.68 1.05
C VAL A 144 -8.50 12.38 0.58
N VAL A 145 -8.96 11.99 -0.60
CA VAL A 145 -10.25 12.38 -1.17
C VAL A 145 -11.20 11.19 -1.00
N ALA A 146 -12.47 11.46 -0.70
CA ALA A 146 -13.47 10.43 -0.58
C ALA A 146 -14.04 10.04 -1.95
N GLY A 147 -14.28 8.74 -2.14
CA GLY A 147 -15.06 8.18 -3.25
C GLY A 147 -16.47 7.79 -2.82
N ASN A 148 -17.19 7.14 -3.73
CA ASN A 148 -18.58 6.74 -3.50
C ASN A 148 -18.72 5.55 -2.54
N HIS A 149 -17.73 4.67 -2.44
CA HIS A 149 -17.78 3.56 -1.47
C HIS A 149 -17.44 3.98 -0.03
N ASP A 150 -16.82 5.15 0.15
CA ASP A 150 -16.34 5.63 1.45
C ASP A 150 -17.46 6.16 2.35
N MET A 151 -18.20 7.17 1.88
CA MET A 151 -19.28 7.81 2.64
C MET A 151 -20.65 7.64 1.98
N GLY A 152 -20.69 7.00 0.80
CA GLY A 152 -21.90 6.83 0.00
C GLY A 152 -22.20 7.99 -0.92
N PHE A 153 -23.05 7.74 -1.93
CA PHE A 153 -23.53 8.74 -2.88
C PHE A 153 -25.07 8.71 -2.97
N HIS A 154 -25.70 9.89 -3.07
CA HIS A 154 -27.17 10.04 -3.14
C HIS A 154 -27.95 9.47 -1.94
N TYR A 155 -28.62 8.32 -2.08
CA TYR A 155 -29.57 7.78 -1.10
C TYR A 155 -28.92 6.87 -0.05
N GLY A 156 -27.64 6.54 -0.22
CA GLY A 156 -26.87 5.67 0.65
C GLY A 156 -25.78 6.40 1.42
N THR A 157 -26.04 7.62 1.91
CA THR A 157 -25.05 8.40 2.66
C THR A 157 -24.98 7.98 4.13
N VAL A 158 -23.77 7.83 4.66
CA VAL A 158 -23.53 7.70 6.11
C VAL A 158 -23.98 8.99 6.80
N LYS A 159 -24.85 8.86 7.80
CA LYS A 159 -25.10 9.97 8.75
C LYS A 159 -23.97 9.93 9.78
N ILE A 160 -22.95 10.76 9.55
CA ILE A 160 -21.87 11.04 10.51
C ILE A 160 -22.43 11.87 11.65
#